data_AF-A0AA96RTS7-F1
#
_entry.id   AF-A0AA96RTS7-F1
#
_cell.length_a   1.000
_cell.length_b   1.000
_cell.length_c   1.000
_cell.angle_alpha   90.00
_cell.angle_beta   90.00
_cell.angle_gamma   90.00
#
_symmetry.space_group_name_H-M   'P 1'
#
loop_
_entity.id
_entity.type
_entity.pdbx_description
1 polymer ?
#
loop_
_entity_poly.entity_id
_entity_poly.type
_entity_poly.pdbx_seq_one_letter_code
_entity_poly.pdbx_strand_id
1 'polypeptide(L)'
;MSRESRLRRDLPVDIDVDAIWRIAEHIGATHKQFRAAYSRALKRTAATLRKKAVADMKDGLAPRSLDMVRRRLLSFRLDRSSESKLDNFRLWFGLNAIKVKDLKGRINGRLRPHHTRRDKSTGRFIKARRQAENAGFTPKGSLLSPRTYENGEVARSRRENRRTVVIRDPDTRRTREAEIDIYEPMLNYIEDNAFAEAMEIFMHHFETDLRGRVKARISV
;
A
#
# COMPACT_ATOMS: atom_id res chain seq x y z
N MET A 1 -10.75 -2.35 21.44
CA MET A 1 -10.44 -1.04 20.82
C MET A 1 -11.30 -0.88 19.58
N SER A 2 -12.21 0.10 19.59
CA SER A 2 -13.29 0.26 18.62
C SER A 2 -12.77 0.62 17.22
N ARG A 3 -13.41 0.04 16.19
CA ARG A 3 -13.12 0.27 14.77
C ARG A 3 -13.31 1.73 14.34
N GLU A 4 -14.01 2.54 15.14
CA GLU A 4 -14.34 3.93 14.82
C GLU A 4 -13.16 4.91 14.97
N SER A 5 -12.18 4.63 15.85
CA SER A 5 -11.01 5.54 15.97
C SER A 5 -9.98 5.40 14.85
N ARG A 6 -10.08 4.37 14.01
CA ARG A 6 -9.17 4.17 12.86
C ARG A 6 -9.51 5.04 11.64
N LEU A 7 -10.62 5.79 11.68
CA LEU A 7 -11.24 6.48 10.53
C LEU A 7 -10.93 7.99 10.44
N ARG A 8 -9.89 8.50 11.12
CA ARG A 8 -9.45 9.90 10.98
C ARG A 8 -7.93 10.03 10.71
N ARG A 9 -7.40 9.19 9.83
CA ARG A 9 -6.04 9.34 9.24
C ARG A 9 -6.13 9.68 7.74
N ASP A 10 -7.25 10.28 7.36
CA ASP A 10 -7.72 10.39 5.99
C ASP A 10 -7.36 11.74 5.34
N LEU A 11 -6.87 12.68 6.14
CA LEU A 11 -6.51 14.05 5.78
C LEU A 11 -5.02 14.26 6.09
N PRO A 12 -4.11 13.92 5.15
CA PRO A 12 -2.68 13.97 5.41
C PRO A 12 -2.09 15.38 5.48
N VAL A 13 -2.78 16.37 4.91
CA VAL A 13 -2.31 17.75 4.83
C VAL A 13 -3.51 18.68 5.01
N ASP A 14 -3.57 19.36 6.14
CA ASP A 14 -4.48 20.49 6.33
C ASP A 14 -3.79 21.73 5.77
N ILE A 15 -4.34 22.28 4.70
CA ILE A 15 -3.75 23.42 4.00
C ILE A 15 -4.57 24.65 4.38
N ASP A 16 -3.93 25.62 5.05
CA ASP A 16 -4.54 26.93 5.32
C ASP A 16 -4.70 27.71 4.00
N VAL A 17 -5.91 27.62 3.46
CA VAL A 17 -6.29 28.25 2.20
C VAL A 17 -6.17 29.77 2.25
N ASP A 18 -6.53 30.37 3.39
CA ASP A 18 -6.56 31.82 3.55
C ASP A 18 -5.14 32.38 3.59
N ALA A 19 -4.22 31.66 4.26
CA ALA A 19 -2.79 32.00 4.26
C ALA A 19 -2.21 31.98 2.84
N ILE A 20 -2.50 30.95 2.05
CA ILE A 20 -1.98 30.84 0.67
C ILE A 20 -2.62 31.90 -0.24
N TRP A 21 -3.91 32.21 -0.05
CA TRP A 21 -4.57 33.26 -0.82
C TRP A 21 -3.89 34.62 -0.62
N ARG A 22 -3.51 34.99 0.61
CA ARG A 22 -2.76 36.23 0.88
C ARG A 22 -1.42 36.30 0.14
N ILE A 23 -0.71 35.17 0.03
CA ILE A 23 0.53 35.07 -0.75
C ILE A 23 0.24 35.30 -2.24
N ALA A 24 -0.85 34.72 -2.75
CA ALA A 24 -1.27 34.88 -4.14
C ALA A 24 -1.69 36.31 -4.49
N GLU A 25 -2.40 36.99 -3.59
CA GLU A 25 -2.77 38.40 -3.73
C GLU A 25 -1.54 39.30 -3.82
N HIS A 26 -0.52 39.06 -2.99
CA HIS A 26 0.73 39.82 -3.05
C HIS A 26 1.46 39.66 -4.39
N ILE A 27 1.29 38.52 -5.06
CA ILE A 27 1.84 38.24 -6.40
C ILE A 27 0.96 38.87 -7.51
N GLY A 28 -0.20 39.44 -7.16
CA GLY A 28 -1.15 40.03 -8.12
C GLY A 28 -1.99 38.98 -8.86
N ALA A 29 -2.15 37.78 -8.28
CA ALA A 29 -2.94 36.73 -8.89
C ALA A 29 -4.44 36.95 -8.73
N THR A 30 -5.20 36.65 -9.78
CA THR A 30 -6.67 36.62 -9.71
C THR A 30 -7.17 35.34 -9.01
N HIS A 31 -8.40 35.38 -8.50
CA HIS A 31 -9.02 34.22 -7.86
C HIS A 31 -9.10 32.99 -8.77
N LYS A 32 -9.34 33.21 -10.08
CA LYS A 32 -9.37 32.13 -11.08
C LYS A 32 -7.99 31.49 -11.26
N GLN A 33 -6.94 32.32 -11.36
CA GLN A 33 -5.56 31.84 -11.47
C GLN A 33 -5.13 31.04 -10.24
N PHE A 34 -5.50 31.53 -9.06
CA PHE A 34 -5.25 30.84 -7.81
C PHE A 34 -5.92 29.47 -7.77
N ARG A 35 -7.22 29.37 -8.04
CA ARG A 35 -7.94 28.08 -8.03
C ARG A 35 -7.33 27.09 -9.02
N ALA A 36 -7.02 27.54 -10.23
CA ALA A 36 -6.44 26.69 -11.26
C ALA A 36 -5.01 26.22 -10.90
N ALA A 37 -4.19 27.10 -10.34
CA ALA A 37 -2.85 26.77 -9.86
C ALA A 37 -2.90 25.81 -8.67
N TYR A 38 -3.81 26.05 -7.72
CA TYR A 38 -4.04 25.24 -6.54
C TYR A 38 -4.44 23.80 -6.92
N SER A 39 -5.50 23.63 -7.72
CA SER A 39 -5.94 22.30 -8.19
C SER A 39 -4.84 21.56 -8.97
N ARG A 40 -4.03 22.27 -9.75
CA ARG A 40 -2.91 21.68 -10.49
C ARG A 40 -1.75 21.29 -9.59
N ALA A 41 -1.42 22.13 -8.61
CA ALA A 41 -0.40 21.87 -7.61
C ALA A 41 -0.76 20.65 -6.76
N LEU A 42 -2.01 20.54 -6.31
CA LEU A 42 -2.51 19.34 -5.62
C LEU A 42 -2.34 18.07 -6.46
N LYS A 43 -2.74 18.09 -7.73
CA LYS A 43 -2.58 16.95 -8.64
C LYS A 43 -1.12 16.53 -8.81
N ARG A 44 -0.21 17.50 -8.95
CA ARG A 44 1.23 17.23 -9.10
C ARG A 44 1.84 16.70 -7.82
N THR A 45 1.50 17.30 -6.68
CA THR A 45 1.93 16.85 -5.34
C THR A 45 1.49 15.42 -5.10
N ALA A 46 0.22 15.11 -5.37
CA ALA A 46 -0.32 13.75 -5.30
C ALA A 46 0.50 12.76 -6.15
N ALA A 47 0.82 13.12 -7.40
CA ALA A 47 1.63 12.28 -8.28
C ALA A 47 3.05 12.05 -7.74
N THR A 48 3.69 13.09 -7.21
CA THR A 48 5.03 13.02 -6.60
C THR A 48 5.02 12.16 -5.33
N LEU A 49 4.08 12.39 -4.42
CA LEU A 49 3.90 11.59 -3.20
C LEU A 49 3.63 10.13 -3.53
N ARG A 50 2.82 9.85 -4.56
CA ARG A 50 2.61 8.48 -5.04
C ARG A 50 3.91 7.82 -5.47
N LYS A 51 4.72 8.54 -6.26
CA LYS A 51 5.98 8.00 -6.77
C LYS A 51 6.95 7.69 -5.63
N LYS A 52 7.06 8.57 -4.64
CA LYS A 52 7.87 8.37 -3.43
C LYS A 52 7.37 7.17 -2.63
N ALA A 53 6.07 7.14 -2.30
CA ALA A 53 5.47 6.04 -1.57
C ALA A 53 5.66 4.68 -2.28
N VAL A 54 5.54 4.60 -3.61
CA VAL A 54 5.81 3.36 -4.38
C VAL A 54 7.26 2.92 -4.24
N ALA A 55 8.22 3.86 -4.27
CA ALA A 55 9.64 3.57 -4.12
C ALA A 55 9.91 3.02 -2.71
N ASP A 56 9.38 3.69 -1.70
CA ASP A 56 9.55 3.29 -0.31
C ASP A 56 8.90 1.92 -0.03
N MET A 57 7.71 1.66 -0.58
CA MET A 57 7.05 0.35 -0.51
C MET A 57 7.84 -0.75 -1.19
N LYS A 58 8.49 -0.45 -2.31
CA LYS A 58 9.33 -1.41 -3.00
C LYS A 58 10.50 -1.82 -2.10
N ASP A 59 11.11 -0.87 -1.42
CA ASP A 59 12.29 -1.13 -0.59
C ASP A 59 11.89 -1.78 0.74
N GLY A 60 10.82 -1.30 1.36
CA GLY A 60 10.32 -1.79 2.64
C GLY A 60 9.60 -3.15 2.60
N LEU A 61 8.81 -3.44 1.56
CA LEU A 61 8.08 -4.72 1.43
C LEU A 61 8.83 -5.76 0.61
N ALA A 62 9.78 -5.34 -0.23
CA ALA A 62 10.47 -6.18 -1.21
C ALA A 62 9.50 -7.06 -2.05
N PRO A 63 8.53 -6.46 -2.77
CA PRO A 63 7.58 -7.20 -3.58
C PRO A 63 8.27 -7.91 -4.75
N ARG A 64 7.69 -9.00 -5.23
CA ARG A 64 8.13 -9.66 -6.47
C ARG A 64 7.68 -8.93 -7.72
N SER A 65 6.53 -8.23 -7.66
CA SER A 65 5.97 -7.44 -8.77
C SER A 65 5.63 -6.05 -8.28
N LEU A 66 6.15 -5.04 -8.98
CA LEU A 66 5.81 -3.64 -8.71
C LEU A 66 4.36 -3.33 -9.08
N ASP A 67 3.80 -3.99 -10.09
CA ASP A 67 2.42 -3.76 -10.51
C ASP A 67 1.41 -4.24 -9.47
N MET A 68 1.79 -5.22 -8.64
CA MET A 68 0.99 -5.62 -7.48
C MET A 68 0.92 -4.49 -6.45
N VAL A 69 2.04 -3.82 -6.18
CA VAL A 69 2.08 -2.66 -5.26
C VAL A 69 1.35 -1.46 -5.86
N ARG A 70 1.60 -1.14 -7.14
CA ARG A 70 0.93 -0.04 -7.84
C ARG A 70 -0.59 -0.17 -7.88
N ARG A 71 -1.13 -1.38 -8.03
CA ARG A 71 -2.58 -1.63 -8.01
C ARG A 71 -3.20 -1.46 -6.62
N ARG A 72 -2.42 -1.73 -5.56
CA ARG A 72 -2.84 -1.54 -4.17
C ARG A 72 -2.78 -0.08 -3.73
N LEU A 73 -2.00 0.72 -4.45
CA LEU A 73 -1.90 2.15 -4.25
C LEU A 73 -2.81 2.89 -5.20
N LEU A 74 -4.05 3.18 -4.78
CA LEU A 74 -4.97 4.17 -5.37
C LEU A 74 -6.24 4.26 -4.49
N SER A 75 -6.88 5.41 -4.30
CA SER A 75 -7.09 6.53 -5.22
C SER A 75 -6.94 7.89 -4.52
N PHE A 76 -6.44 8.88 -5.27
CA PHE A 76 -6.55 10.28 -4.90
C PHE A 76 -7.95 10.73 -5.25
N ARG A 77 -8.80 10.93 -4.24
CA ARG A 77 -10.05 11.63 -4.47
C ARG A 77 -9.78 13.10 -4.19
N LEU A 78 -9.71 13.89 -5.26
CA LEU A 78 -9.97 15.31 -5.15
C LEU A 78 -11.47 15.41 -4.92
N ASP A 79 -11.88 15.69 -3.67
CA ASP A 79 -13.25 16.11 -3.46
C ASP A 79 -13.37 17.49 -4.08
N ARG A 80 -13.97 17.54 -5.28
CA ARG A 80 -14.50 18.78 -5.84
C ARG A 80 -15.68 19.13 -4.97
N SER A 81 -15.48 19.97 -3.95
CA SER A 81 -16.62 20.46 -3.21
C SER A 81 -17.53 21.22 -4.19
N SER A 82 -18.81 20.89 -4.20
CA SER A 82 -19.81 21.53 -5.08
C SER A 82 -20.16 22.96 -4.65
N GLU A 83 -19.52 23.45 -3.58
CA GLU A 83 -19.91 24.66 -2.88
C GLU A 83 -18.65 25.34 -2.35
N SER A 84 -18.09 26.25 -3.16
CA SER A 84 -17.04 27.24 -2.86
C SER A 84 -15.73 26.82 -2.16
N LYS A 85 -15.58 25.61 -1.62
CA LYS A 85 -14.37 25.13 -0.95
C LYS A 85 -13.39 24.56 -1.95
N LEU A 86 -12.11 24.83 -1.72
CA LEU A 86 -11.03 24.32 -2.58
C LEU A 86 -10.97 22.80 -2.59
N ASP A 87 -10.30 22.25 -3.61
CA ASP A 87 -10.10 20.81 -3.72
C ASP A 87 -9.34 20.29 -2.48
N ASN A 88 -9.85 19.25 -1.83
CA ASN A 88 -9.15 18.59 -0.74
C ASN A 88 -8.45 17.32 -1.21
N PHE A 89 -7.33 17.00 -0.56
CA PHE A 89 -6.53 15.82 -0.82
C PHE A 89 -6.83 14.72 0.20
N ARG A 90 -7.33 13.56 -0.28
CA ARG A 90 -7.41 12.33 0.52
C ARG A 90 -6.53 11.26 -0.12
N LEU A 91 -5.71 10.62 0.70
CA LEU A 91 -4.86 9.51 0.28
C LEU A 91 -5.45 8.20 0.80
N TRP A 92 -6.06 7.42 -0.11
CA TRP A 92 -6.52 6.08 0.21
C TRP A 92 -5.46 5.03 -0.14
N PHE A 93 -5.11 4.19 0.83
CA PHE A 93 -4.24 3.04 0.61
C PHE A 93 -5.03 1.74 0.63
N GLY A 94 -5.05 1.00 -0.49
CA GLY A 94 -5.59 -0.35 -0.57
C GLY A 94 -4.62 -1.40 -0.01
N LEU A 95 -4.14 -1.20 1.23
CA LEU A 95 -3.13 -2.05 1.89
C LEU A 95 -3.77 -3.31 2.48
N ASN A 96 -4.47 -4.09 1.65
CA ASN A 96 -4.90 -5.43 2.04
C ASN A 96 -3.69 -6.31 2.32
N ALA A 97 -3.88 -7.37 3.11
CA ALA A 97 -2.85 -8.37 3.33
C ALA A 97 -2.28 -8.90 2.00
N ILE A 98 -0.97 -9.19 1.99
CA ILE A 98 -0.25 -9.73 0.84
C ILE A 98 0.10 -11.18 1.08
N LYS A 99 -0.08 -12.02 0.06
CA LYS A 99 0.30 -13.42 0.12
C LYS A 99 1.81 -13.57 0.21
N VAL A 100 2.27 -14.50 1.03
CA VAL A 100 3.70 -14.77 1.25
C VAL A 100 4.46 -14.99 -0.06
N LYS A 101 3.84 -15.68 -1.03
CA LYS A 101 4.46 -15.97 -2.34
C LYS A 101 4.78 -14.72 -3.17
N ASP A 102 4.05 -13.62 -2.96
CA ASP A 102 4.16 -12.38 -3.74
C ASP A 102 5.27 -11.47 -3.20
N LEU A 103 5.83 -11.81 -2.03
CA LEU A 103 6.92 -11.11 -1.38
C LEU A 103 8.25 -11.86 -1.61
N LYS A 104 9.36 -11.11 -1.63
CA LYS A 104 10.71 -11.68 -1.61
C LYS A 104 11.07 -12.03 -0.17
N GLY A 105 11.73 -13.17 0.01
CA GLY A 105 12.10 -13.69 1.32
C GLY A 105 12.38 -15.19 1.28
N ARG A 106 12.63 -15.75 2.45
CA ARG A 106 12.89 -17.18 2.66
C ARG A 106 11.69 -17.84 3.32
N ILE A 107 11.26 -18.99 2.78
CA ILE A 107 10.23 -19.82 3.41
C ILE A 107 10.92 -20.90 4.24
N ASN A 108 10.56 -20.96 5.50
CA ASN A 108 11.07 -21.91 6.49
C ASN A 108 10.11 -23.10 6.59
N GLY A 109 10.66 -24.31 6.79
CA GLY A 109 9.90 -25.58 6.82
C GLY A 109 10.13 -26.44 5.58
N ARG A 110 9.74 -27.71 5.63
CA ARG A 110 9.98 -28.66 4.53
C ARG A 110 8.79 -28.77 3.59
N LEU A 111 9.05 -28.74 2.29
CA LEU A 111 8.03 -29.10 1.29
C LEU A 111 7.78 -30.61 1.44
N ARG A 112 6.54 -30.98 1.74
CA ARG A 112 6.21 -32.40 1.91
C ARG A 112 6.24 -33.12 0.55
N PRO A 113 6.83 -34.33 0.50
CA PRO A 113 6.75 -35.16 -0.70
C PRO A 113 5.32 -35.61 -0.94
N HIS A 114 5.00 -35.89 -2.20
CA HIS A 114 3.73 -36.52 -2.54
C HIS A 114 3.63 -37.88 -1.86
N HIS A 115 2.51 -38.15 -1.18
CA HIS A 115 2.32 -39.41 -0.47
C HIS A 115 2.02 -40.55 -1.45
N THR A 116 2.84 -41.60 -1.43
CA THR A 116 2.73 -42.74 -2.37
C THR A 116 2.44 -44.08 -1.69
N ARG A 117 2.45 -44.16 -0.35
CA ARG A 117 2.31 -45.44 0.34
C ARG A 117 0.88 -45.97 0.25
N ARG A 118 0.77 -47.23 -0.18
CA ARG A 118 -0.50 -47.96 -0.26
C ARG A 118 -0.49 -49.11 0.73
N ASP A 119 -1.68 -49.40 1.24
CA ASP A 119 -1.94 -50.58 2.05
C ASP A 119 -1.84 -51.81 1.16
N LYS A 120 -1.12 -52.83 1.63
CA LYS A 120 -0.83 -54.04 0.85
C LYS A 120 -2.07 -54.92 0.66
N SER A 121 -3.02 -54.91 1.59
CA SER A 121 -4.22 -55.75 1.46
C SER A 121 -5.34 -55.06 0.67
N THR A 122 -5.54 -53.76 0.87
CA THR A 122 -6.65 -53.02 0.24
C THR A 122 -6.25 -52.25 -1.02
N GLY A 123 -4.96 -52.06 -1.28
CA GLY A 123 -4.44 -51.24 -2.38
C GLY A 123 -4.70 -49.72 -2.24
N ARG A 124 -5.41 -49.31 -1.18
CA ARG A 124 -5.76 -47.91 -0.90
C ARG A 124 -4.58 -47.14 -0.33
N PHE A 125 -4.55 -45.82 -0.50
CA PHE A 125 -3.52 -45.00 0.14
C PHE A 125 -3.67 -45.01 1.66
N ILE A 126 -2.56 -45.26 2.36
CA ILE A 126 -2.51 -45.17 3.83
C ILE A 126 -2.64 -43.70 4.24
N LYS A 127 -3.24 -43.41 5.40
CA LYS A 127 -3.24 -42.04 5.93
C LYS A 127 -1.80 -41.63 6.24
N ALA A 128 -1.30 -40.60 5.55
CA ALA A 128 0.01 -40.03 5.86
C ALA A 128 0.02 -39.48 7.30
N ARG A 129 1.01 -39.88 8.12
CA ARG A 129 1.29 -39.22 9.40
C ARG A 129 1.75 -37.79 9.11
N ARG A 130 0.99 -36.80 9.60
CA ARG A 130 1.32 -35.38 9.44
C ARG A 130 1.86 -34.86 10.77
N GLN A 131 3.15 -34.54 10.82
CA GLN A 131 3.68 -33.72 11.92
C GLN A 131 3.41 -32.26 11.60
N ALA A 132 2.82 -31.52 12.54
CA ALA A 132 2.69 -30.07 12.45
C ALA A 132 4.09 -29.45 12.49
N GLU A 133 4.70 -29.23 11.33
CA GLU A 133 5.85 -28.36 11.22
C GLU A 133 5.31 -26.94 11.11
N ASN A 134 5.73 -26.04 12.00
CA ASN A 134 5.39 -24.62 11.91
C ASN A 134 6.12 -24.02 10.70
N ALA A 135 5.45 -23.96 9.54
CA ALA A 135 5.99 -23.27 8.38
C ALA A 135 6.08 -21.76 8.67
N GLY A 136 7.16 -21.14 8.19
CA GLY A 136 7.41 -19.73 8.44
C GLY A 136 7.87 -18.99 7.20
N PHE A 137 7.92 -17.66 7.32
CA PHE A 137 8.44 -16.77 6.31
C PHE A 137 9.32 -15.71 6.95
N THR A 138 10.53 -15.57 6.41
CA THR A 138 11.47 -14.50 6.72
C THR A 138 11.47 -13.54 5.52
N PRO A 139 10.80 -12.37 5.62
CA PRO A 139 10.76 -11.39 4.53
C PRO A 139 12.16 -10.83 4.24
N LYS A 140 12.38 -10.38 3.00
CA LYS A 140 13.58 -9.60 2.63
C LYS A 140 13.39 -8.11 2.91
N GLY A 141 12.14 -7.63 2.88
CA GLY A 141 11.80 -6.23 3.15
C GLY A 141 11.99 -5.88 4.63
N SER A 142 12.51 -4.68 4.90
CA SER A 142 12.82 -4.20 6.26
C SER A 142 11.59 -3.86 7.10
N LEU A 143 10.45 -3.56 6.47
CA LEU A 143 9.21 -3.18 7.16
C LEU A 143 8.42 -4.37 7.69
N LEU A 144 8.82 -5.59 7.34
CA LEU A 144 8.09 -6.80 7.71
C LEU A 144 8.93 -7.65 8.64
N SER A 145 8.32 -8.16 9.71
CA SER A 145 8.99 -9.07 10.63
C SER A 145 8.85 -10.53 10.19
N PRO A 146 9.85 -11.39 10.48
CA PRO A 146 9.71 -12.83 10.31
C PRO A 146 8.51 -13.37 11.09
N ARG A 147 7.77 -14.30 10.49
CA ARG A 147 6.57 -14.89 11.12
C ARG A 147 6.44 -16.37 10.84
N THR A 148 5.98 -17.11 11.83
CA THR A 148 5.53 -18.50 11.71
C THR A 148 4.01 -18.56 11.61
N TYR A 149 3.50 -19.53 10.87
CA TYR A 149 2.07 -19.74 10.69
C TYR A 149 1.66 -21.03 11.40
N GLU A 150 0.73 -20.89 12.33
CA GLU A 150 0.08 -22.04 12.96
C GLU A 150 -0.67 -22.85 11.90
N ASN A 151 -0.56 -24.18 11.97
CA ASN A 151 -1.10 -25.10 10.95
C ASN A 151 -0.60 -24.79 9.52
N GLY A 152 0.54 -24.10 9.42
CA GLY A 152 1.19 -23.74 8.17
C GLY A 152 1.97 -24.92 7.59
N GLU A 153 1.73 -25.22 6.32
CA GLU A 153 2.48 -26.21 5.56
C GLU A 153 3.19 -25.51 4.39
N VAL A 154 4.40 -25.94 4.05
CA VAL A 154 5.08 -25.48 2.84
C VAL A 154 4.49 -26.20 1.64
N ALA A 155 4.09 -25.44 0.63
CA ALA A 155 3.53 -25.95 -0.62
C ALA A 155 4.09 -25.18 -1.83
N ARG A 156 3.67 -25.59 -3.03
CA ARG A 156 3.85 -24.79 -4.25
C ARG A 156 2.50 -24.25 -4.73
N SER A 157 2.48 -22.99 -5.13
CA SER A 157 1.28 -22.35 -5.68
C SER A 157 0.91 -23.02 -7.01
N ARG A 158 -0.38 -23.30 -7.21
CA ARG A 158 -0.84 -24.03 -8.40
C ARG A 158 -0.53 -23.29 -9.72
N ARG A 159 -0.75 -21.98 -9.74
CA ARG A 159 -0.64 -21.16 -10.95
C ARG A 159 0.79 -20.79 -11.33
N GLU A 160 1.63 -20.49 -10.34
CA GLU A 160 2.97 -19.93 -10.57
C GLU A 160 4.09 -20.92 -10.18
N ASN A 161 3.72 -22.10 -9.68
CA ASN A 161 4.63 -23.13 -9.16
C ASN A 161 5.63 -22.60 -8.11
N ARG A 162 5.27 -21.52 -7.41
CA ARG A 162 6.14 -20.85 -6.45
C ARG A 162 5.98 -21.46 -5.07
N ARG A 163 7.10 -21.66 -4.39
CA ARG A 163 7.07 -22.06 -2.98
C ARG A 163 6.31 -21.00 -2.17
N THR A 164 5.37 -21.46 -1.35
CA THR A 164 4.52 -20.63 -0.49
C THR A 164 4.26 -21.37 0.82
N VAL A 165 3.72 -20.65 1.80
CA VAL A 165 3.08 -21.25 2.96
C VAL A 165 1.57 -21.31 2.71
N VAL A 166 0.95 -22.44 3.03
CA VAL A 166 -0.51 -22.60 3.08
C VAL A 166 -0.93 -22.92 4.50
N ILE A 167 -2.00 -22.29 4.96
CA ILE A 167 -2.59 -22.55 6.27
C ILE A 167 -3.74 -23.51 6.05
N ARG A 168 -3.72 -24.64 6.76
CA ARG A 168 -4.78 -25.63 6.70
C ARG A 168 -5.73 -25.42 7.86
N ASP A 169 -7.01 -25.35 7.54
CA ASP A 169 -8.08 -25.38 8.52
C ASP A 169 -8.14 -26.79 9.16
N PRO A 170 -8.07 -26.91 10.50
CA PRO A 170 -8.08 -28.20 11.18
C PRO A 170 -9.40 -28.97 10.97
N ASP A 171 -10.53 -28.27 10.89
CA ASP A 171 -11.87 -28.87 10.83
C ASP A 171 -12.24 -29.21 9.39
N THR A 172 -12.17 -28.22 8.50
CA THR A 172 -12.61 -28.38 7.11
C THR A 172 -11.53 -28.99 6.20
N ARG A 173 -10.27 -29.05 6.68
CA ARG A 173 -9.07 -29.48 5.93
C ARG A 173 -8.79 -28.66 4.67
N ARG A 174 -9.50 -27.55 4.44
CA ARG A 174 -9.27 -26.62 3.34
C ARG A 174 -7.99 -25.85 3.58
N THR A 175 -7.30 -25.50 2.50
CA THR A 175 -6.04 -24.77 2.55
C THR A 175 -6.22 -23.37 1.97
N ARG A 176 -5.75 -22.36 2.68
CA ARG A 176 -5.61 -20.99 2.18
C ARG A 176 -4.14 -20.60 2.09
N GLU A 177 -3.77 -19.73 1.15
CA GLU A 177 -2.41 -19.20 1.12
C GLU A 177 -2.18 -18.31 2.35
N ALA A 178 -0.99 -18.38 2.94
CA ALA A 178 -0.62 -17.52 4.05
C ALA A 178 -0.45 -16.08 3.58
N GLU A 179 -0.86 -15.14 4.42
CA GLU A 179 -0.86 -13.70 4.13
C GLU A 179 -0.19 -12.94 5.28
N ILE A 180 0.42 -11.80 4.93
CA ILE A 180 1.06 -10.86 5.84
C ILE A 180 0.29 -9.56 5.77
N ASP A 181 -0.10 -9.06 6.94
CA ASP A 181 -0.66 -7.72 7.04
C ASP A 181 0.44 -6.69 6.82
N ILE A 182 0.16 -5.75 5.95
CA ILE A 182 1.07 -4.67 5.55
C ILE A 182 0.48 -3.30 5.86
N TYR A 183 -0.76 -3.22 6.34
CA TYR A 183 -1.48 -1.96 6.49
C TYR A 183 -0.77 -1.04 7.48
N GLU A 184 -0.63 -1.48 8.71
CA GLU A 184 -0.07 -0.68 9.81
C GLU A 184 1.40 -0.30 9.60
N PRO A 185 2.33 -1.24 9.26
CA PRO A 185 3.72 -0.87 9.03
C PRO A 185 3.89 0.13 7.90
N MET A 186 3.06 0.03 6.86
CA MET A 186 3.14 0.94 5.73
C MET A 186 2.52 2.30 6.03
N LEU A 187 1.38 2.34 6.72
CA LEU A 187 0.74 3.60 7.06
C LEU A 187 1.65 4.44 7.95
N ASN A 188 2.22 3.84 9.00
CA ASN A 188 3.16 4.53 9.88
C ASN A 188 4.37 5.04 9.10
N TYR A 189 4.97 4.21 8.23
CA TYR A 189 6.11 4.63 7.42
C TYR A 189 5.77 5.82 6.50
N ILE A 190 4.60 5.81 5.86
CA ILE A 190 4.21 6.86 4.92
C ILE A 190 3.86 8.16 5.67
N GLU A 191 3.24 8.06 6.84
CA GLU A 191 3.02 9.19 7.75
C GLU A 191 4.35 9.86 8.12
N ASP A 192 5.36 9.06 8.50
CA ASP A 192 6.66 9.59 8.94
C ASP A 192 7.51 10.17 7.79
N ASN A 193 7.44 9.60 6.58
CA ASN A 193 8.40 9.92 5.50
C ASN A 193 7.82 10.70 4.31
N ALA A 194 6.56 10.45 3.94
CA ALA A 194 5.97 11.06 2.75
C ALA A 194 5.21 12.36 3.09
N PHE A 195 4.56 12.42 4.25
CA PHE A 195 3.77 13.61 4.62
C PHE A 195 4.63 14.76 5.12
N ALA A 196 5.82 14.49 5.67
CA ALA A 196 6.76 15.52 6.13
C ALA A 196 7.09 16.55 5.03
N GLU A 197 7.25 16.10 3.77
CA GLU A 197 7.61 16.95 2.63
C GLU A 197 6.40 17.39 1.80
N ALA A 198 5.18 16.94 2.14
CA ALA A 198 4.02 17.14 1.28
C ALA A 198 3.68 18.62 1.08
N MET A 199 3.78 19.44 2.14
CA MET A 199 3.55 20.88 2.07
C MET A 199 4.61 21.59 1.22
N GLU A 200 5.89 21.22 1.38
CA GLU A 200 6.99 21.81 0.61
C GLU A 200 6.83 21.53 -0.89
N ILE A 201 6.57 20.26 -1.25
CA ILE A 201 6.33 19.84 -2.64
C ILE A 201 5.12 20.59 -3.22
N PHE A 202 4.05 20.74 -2.43
CA PHE A 202 2.87 21.50 -2.82
C PHE A 202 3.19 22.96 -3.10
N MET A 203 3.84 23.65 -2.16
CA MET A 203 4.20 25.07 -2.31
C MET A 203 5.10 25.29 -3.51
N HIS A 204 6.09 24.42 -3.74
CA HIS A 204 6.95 24.49 -4.92
C HIS A 204 6.15 24.43 -6.24
N HIS A 205 5.22 23.47 -6.35
CA HIS A 205 4.37 23.35 -7.55
C HIS A 205 3.39 24.51 -7.69
N PHE A 206 2.81 24.97 -6.58
CA PHE A 206 1.84 26.05 -6.53
C PHE A 206 2.46 27.38 -6.96
N GLU A 207 3.55 27.80 -6.33
CA GLU A 207 4.20 29.08 -6.65
C GLU A 207 4.70 29.12 -8.09
N THR A 208 5.30 28.02 -8.56
CA THR A 208 5.82 27.93 -9.93
C THR A 208 4.69 28.09 -10.96
N ASP A 209 3.55 27.42 -10.76
CA ASP A 209 2.41 27.51 -11.69
C ASP A 209 1.72 28.88 -11.59
N LEU A 210 1.56 29.41 -10.37
CA LEU A 210 0.93 30.71 -10.14
C LEU A 210 1.71 31.85 -10.78
N ARG A 211 3.03 31.93 -10.53
CA ARG A 211 3.92 32.94 -11.15
C ARG A 211 3.87 32.84 -12.68
N GLY A 212 3.86 31.62 -13.21
CA GLY A 212 3.75 31.38 -14.65
C GLY A 212 2.45 31.93 -15.24
N ARG A 213 1.31 31.68 -14.57
CA ARG A 213 -0.01 32.17 -15.00
C ARG A 213 -0.14 33.69 -14.94
N VAL A 214 0.38 34.31 -13.87
CA VAL A 214 0.38 35.77 -13.71
C VAL A 214 1.22 36.41 -14.81
N LYS A 215 2.45 35.92 -15.04
CA LYS A 215 3.34 36.41 -16.09
C LYS A 215 2.73 36.30 -17.49
N ALA A 216 2.06 35.18 -17.77
CA ALA A 216 1.41 34.93 -19.06
C ALA A 216 0.01 35.53 -19.17
N ARG A 217 -0.52 36.18 -18.12
CA ARG A 217 -1.90 36.71 -18.05
C ARG A 217 -2.98 35.68 -18.41
N ILE A 218 -2.75 34.41 -18.07
CA ILE A 218 -3.69 33.32 -18.35
C ILE A 218 -4.75 33.31 -17.25
N SER A 219 -6.02 33.48 -17.61
CA SER A 219 -7.17 33.46 -16.67
C SER A 219 -8.08 32.25 -16.85
N VAL A 220 -7.63 31.23 -17.59
CA VAL A 220 -8.36 29.98 -17.88
C VAL A 220 -8.47 29.10 -16.65
#